data_AF-A0A0A9DD26-F1
#
_entry.id   AF-A0A0A9DD26-F1
#
_cell.length_a   1.000
_cell.length_b   1.000
_cell.length_c   1.000
_cell.angle_alpha   90.00
_cell.angle_beta   90.00
_cell.angle_gamma   90.00
#
_symmetry.space_group_name_H-M   'P 1'
#
loop_
_entity.id
_entity.type
_entity.pdbx_description
1 polymer ?
#
loop_
_entity_poly.entity_id
_entity_poly.type
_entity_poly.pdbx_seq_one_letter_code
_entity_poly.pdbx_strand_id
1 'polypeptide(L)'
;MKKTSRESNVEGRIVNVSSEGHRFAYREGIRFEKINDESVYNSIGAYGQSKLANILHANELARRFKEEGINMTANSLHPGSIITNLLRHHSILDGHVSY
;
A
#
# COMPACT_ATOMS: atom_id res chain seq x y z
N MET A 1 -6.44 -10.68 -16.10
CA MET A 1 -7.35 -9.57 -15.74
C MET A 1 -7.73 -8.72 -16.95
N LYS A 2 -6.81 -7.98 -17.61
CA LYS A 2 -7.15 -7.12 -18.78
C LYS A 2 -7.89 -7.88 -19.90
N LYS A 3 -7.35 -9.04 -20.31
CA LYS A 3 -7.97 -9.94 -21.30
C LYS A 3 -9.39 -10.37 -20.86
N THR A 4 -9.50 -10.89 -19.65
CA THR A 4 -10.77 -11.34 -19.07
C THR A 4 -11.83 -10.22 -19.04
N SER A 5 -11.46 -9.01 -18.62
CA SER A 5 -12.38 -7.86 -18.60
C SER A 5 -12.86 -7.49 -20.01
N ARG A 6 -11.97 -7.54 -21.02
CA ARG A 6 -12.35 -7.31 -22.43
C ARG A 6 -13.29 -8.39 -22.97
N GLU A 7 -13.00 -9.66 -22.69
CA GLU A 7 -13.78 -10.79 -23.20
C GLU A 7 -15.16 -10.92 -22.53
N SER A 8 -15.23 -10.64 -21.22
CA SER A 8 -16.47 -10.75 -20.45
C SER A 8 -17.34 -9.49 -20.45
N ASN A 9 -16.79 -8.34 -20.86
CA ASN A 9 -17.40 -7.01 -20.72
C ASN A 9 -17.79 -6.66 -19.27
N VAL A 10 -17.16 -7.28 -18.27
CA VAL A 10 -17.34 -6.97 -16.86
C VAL A 10 -16.20 -6.07 -16.39
N GLU A 11 -16.53 -5.04 -15.59
CA GLU A 11 -15.55 -4.15 -14.98
C GLU A 11 -14.64 -4.93 -14.00
N GLY A 12 -13.33 -4.88 -14.22
CA GLY A 12 -12.35 -5.43 -13.27
C GLY A 12 -11.93 -4.39 -12.22
N ARG A 13 -11.64 -4.83 -10.99
CA ARG A 13 -11.19 -3.92 -9.92
C ARG A 13 -9.93 -4.45 -9.23
N ILE A 14 -8.97 -3.55 -9.02
CA ILE A 14 -7.78 -3.78 -8.20
C ILE A 14 -7.89 -2.89 -6.97
N VAL A 15 -7.75 -3.49 -5.78
CA VAL A 15 -7.80 -2.77 -4.51
C VAL A 15 -6.53 -3.04 -3.73
N ASN A 16 -5.72 -2.00 -3.55
CA ASN A 16 -4.51 -2.05 -2.75
C ASN A 16 -4.80 -1.59 -1.31
N VAL A 17 -4.51 -2.44 -0.33
CA VAL A 17 -4.64 -2.06 1.09
C VAL A 17 -3.40 -1.28 1.54
N SER A 18 -3.57 0.04 1.69
CA SER A 18 -2.60 0.96 2.27
C SER A 18 -2.85 1.16 3.78
N SER A 19 -2.32 2.23 4.36
CA SER A 19 -2.40 2.58 5.78
C SER A 19 -2.10 4.07 5.98
N GLU A 20 -2.61 4.71 7.04
CA GLU A 20 -2.10 6.02 7.49
C GLU A 20 -0.58 6.01 7.75
N GLY A 21 0.01 4.82 7.96
CA GLY A 21 1.45 4.66 8.05
C GLY A 21 2.24 5.18 6.83
N HIS A 22 1.61 5.36 5.67
CA HIS A 22 2.27 5.94 4.48
C HIS A 22 2.88 7.32 4.75
N ARG A 23 2.34 8.06 5.72
CA ARG A 23 2.84 9.39 6.14
C ARG A 23 4.21 9.31 6.82
N PHE A 24 4.60 8.13 7.32
CA PHE A 24 5.90 7.90 7.94
C PHE A 24 6.92 7.27 6.98
N ALA A 25 6.66 7.31 5.67
CA ALA A 25 7.69 6.97 4.69
C ALA A 25 8.95 7.84 4.91
N TYR A 26 10.09 7.37 4.39
CA TYR A 26 11.31 8.18 4.39
C TYR A 26 11.04 9.55 3.75
N ARG A 27 11.82 10.56 4.15
CA ARG A 27 11.62 11.94 3.68
C ARG A 27 11.74 12.05 2.16
N GLU A 28 12.55 11.19 1.56
CA GLU A 28 12.76 11.05 0.12
C GLU A 28 11.58 10.36 -0.60
N GLY A 29 10.60 9.82 0.13
CA GLY A 29 9.50 9.03 -0.41
C GLY A 29 9.94 7.59 -0.72
N ILE A 30 9.96 7.22 -2.00
CA ILE A 30 10.40 5.90 -2.45
C ILE A 30 11.91 5.94 -2.73
N ARG A 31 12.68 5.20 -1.94
CA ARG A 31 14.14 5.06 -2.09
C ARG A 31 14.48 3.89 -3.01
N PHE A 32 14.31 4.05 -4.33
CA PHE A 32 14.47 2.95 -5.30
C PHE A 32 15.85 2.29 -5.25
N GLU A 33 16.91 3.08 -5.06
CA GLU A 33 18.31 2.63 -5.00
C GLU A 33 18.65 1.91 -3.70
N LYS A 34 17.80 2.06 -2.67
CA LYS A 34 18.04 1.56 -1.30
C LYS A 34 16.86 0.75 -0.78
N ILE A 35 16.04 0.18 -1.67
CA ILE A 35 14.74 -0.41 -1.30
C ILE A 35 14.87 -1.59 -0.32
N ASN A 36 15.99 -2.31 -0.39
CA ASN A 36 16.35 -3.45 0.48
C ASN A 36 17.73 -3.26 1.14
N ASP A 37 18.18 -2.02 1.32
CA ASP A 37 19.46 -1.75 1.99
C ASP A 37 19.29 -1.89 3.50
N GLU A 38 19.84 -2.96 4.06
CA GLU A 38 19.74 -3.28 5.49
C GLU A 38 20.43 -2.25 6.39
N SER A 39 21.48 -1.57 5.88
CA SER A 39 22.28 -0.62 6.67
C SER A 39 21.53 0.67 7.04
N VAL A 40 20.45 0.95 6.30
CA VAL A 40 19.62 2.15 6.43
C VAL A 40 18.16 1.81 6.75
N TYR A 41 17.91 0.57 7.17
CA TYR A 41 16.58 0.06 7.49
C TYR A 41 16.06 0.70 8.78
N ASN A 42 14.88 1.31 8.68
CA ASN A 42 14.06 1.68 9.82
C ASN A 42 12.69 1.04 9.61
N SER A 43 12.23 0.23 10.57
CA SER A 43 10.99 -0.55 10.42
C SER A 43 9.75 0.32 10.18
N ILE A 44 9.64 1.47 10.85
CA ILE A 44 8.54 2.43 10.64
C ILE A 44 8.65 3.06 9.25
N GLY A 45 9.86 3.51 8.88
CA GLY A 45 10.13 4.13 7.58
C GLY A 45 9.89 3.18 6.40
N ALA A 46 10.36 1.94 6.52
CA ALA A 46 10.18 0.88 5.54
C ALA A 46 8.71 0.49 5.40
N TYR A 47 7.99 0.34 6.52
CA TYR A 47 6.54 0.13 6.50
C TYR A 47 5.82 1.29 5.82
N GLY A 48 6.12 2.54 6.19
CA GLY A 48 5.55 3.73 5.57
C GLY A 48 5.82 3.79 4.06
N GLN A 49 7.06 3.51 3.63
CA GLN A 49 7.43 3.42 2.22
C GLN A 49 6.59 2.35 1.48
N SER A 50 6.39 1.17 2.08
CA SER A 50 5.56 0.11 1.48
C SER A 50 4.10 0.55 1.28
N LYS A 51 3.54 1.30 2.24
CA LYS A 51 2.16 1.80 2.19
C LYS A 51 2.00 2.98 1.23
N LEU A 52 3.01 3.83 1.12
CA LEU A 52 3.11 4.84 0.08
C LEU A 52 3.19 4.19 -1.32
N ALA A 53 4.00 3.15 -1.49
CA ALA A 53 4.11 2.42 -2.75
C ALA A 53 2.77 1.83 -3.20
N ASN A 54 1.95 1.29 -2.27
CA ASN A 54 0.61 0.80 -2.59
C ASN A 54 -0.31 1.89 -3.18
N ILE A 55 -0.21 3.13 -2.68
CA ILE A 55 -0.98 4.29 -3.19
C ILE A 55 -0.50 4.66 -4.58
N LEU A 56 0.81 4.87 -4.75
CA LEU A 56 1.42 5.25 -6.03
C LEU A 56 1.16 4.20 -7.11
N HIS A 57 1.24 2.92 -6.77
CA HIS A 57 0.94 1.82 -7.67
C HIS A 57 -0.52 1.83 -8.13
N ALA A 58 -1.49 2.06 -7.23
CA ALA A 58 -2.89 2.15 -7.62
C ALA A 58 -3.15 3.34 -8.56
N ASN A 59 -2.55 4.50 -8.27
CA ASN A 59 -2.67 5.71 -9.09
C ASN A 59 -2.12 5.48 -10.50
N GLU A 60 -0.93 4.88 -10.61
CA GLU A 60 -0.30 4.60 -11.90
C GLU A 60 -1.05 3.52 -12.69
N LEU A 61 -1.58 2.48 -12.04
CA LEU A 61 -2.45 1.51 -12.70
C LEU A 61 -3.72 2.16 -13.23
N ALA A 62 -4.39 3.01 -12.44
CA ALA A 62 -5.59 3.71 -12.87
C ALA A 62 -5.31 4.61 -14.09
N ARG A 63 -4.19 5.33 -14.09
CA ARG A 63 -3.73 6.13 -15.23
C ARG A 63 -3.55 5.27 -16.49
N ARG A 64 -2.83 4.15 -16.38
CA ARG A 64 -2.60 3.23 -17.50
C ARG A 64 -3.89 2.60 -18.03
N PHE A 65 -4.81 2.18 -17.15
CA PHE A 65 -6.08 1.61 -17.58
C PHE A 65 -6.91 2.63 -18.38
N LYS A 66 -6.92 3.89 -17.93
CA LYS A 66 -7.57 4.98 -18.67
C LYS A 66 -6.93 5.20 -20.04
N GLU A 67 -5.60 5.24 -20.12
CA GLU A 67 -4.87 5.44 -21.38
C GLU A 67 -5.05 4.28 -22.37
N GLU A 68 -5.14 3.05 -21.87
CA GLU A 68 -5.36 1.86 -22.68
C GLU A 68 -6.84 1.57 -23.00
N GLY A 69 -7.77 2.40 -22.51
CA GLY A 69 -9.21 2.21 -22.69
C GLY A 69 -9.75 0.90 -22.07
N ILE A 70 -9.14 0.45 -20.97
CA ILE A 70 -9.51 -0.81 -20.31
C ILE A 70 -10.61 -0.52 -19.30
N ASN A 71 -11.68 -1.34 -19.30
CA ASN A 71 -12.76 -1.29 -18.32
C ASN A 71 -12.32 -1.86 -16.96
N MET A 72 -11.35 -1.21 -16.34
CA MET A 72 -10.81 -1.59 -15.04
C MET A 72 -10.51 -0.37 -14.18
N THR A 73 -10.71 -0.50 -12.87
CA THR A 73 -10.32 0.50 -11.88
C THR A 73 -9.23 -0.03 -10.97
N ALA A 74 -8.38 0.88 -10.48
CA ALA A 74 -7.40 0.60 -9.45
C ALA A 74 -7.53 1.66 -8.36
N ASN A 75 -7.73 1.23 -7.12
CA ASN A 75 -7.88 2.11 -5.97
C ASN A 75 -6.99 1.65 -4.83
N SER A 76 -6.64 2.58 -3.95
CA SER A 76 -5.99 2.26 -2.68
C SER A 76 -6.83 2.80 -1.53
N LEU A 77 -6.80 2.12 -0.39
CA LEU A 77 -7.55 2.52 0.81
C LEU A 77 -6.75 2.28 2.07
N HIS A 78 -7.04 3.04 3.13
CA HIS A 78 -6.65 2.72 4.50
C HIS A 78 -7.89 2.17 5.23
N PRO A 79 -7.80 1.00 5.91
CA PRO A 79 -8.96 0.37 6.53
C PRO A 79 -9.39 0.98 7.87
N GLY A 80 -8.76 2.06 8.34
CA GLY A 80 -8.93 2.57 9.70
C GLY A 80 -7.98 1.92 10.71
N SER A 81 -8.06 2.38 11.97
CA SER A 81 -7.40 1.71 13.09
C SER A 81 -8.11 0.40 13.40
N ILE A 82 -7.52 -0.70 12.95
CA ILE A 82 -8.03 -2.05 13.17
C ILE A 82 -7.09 -2.83 14.09
N ILE A 83 -7.65 -3.53 15.08
CA ILE A 83 -6.88 -4.41 15.96
C ILE A 83 -6.37 -5.57 15.10
N THR A 84 -5.09 -5.53 14.76
CA THR A 84 -4.40 -6.56 14.00
C THR A 84 -3.09 -6.87 14.68
N ASN A 85 -2.59 -8.08 14.49
CA ASN A 85 -1.29 -8.51 14.98
C ASN A 85 -0.10 -7.85 14.24
N LEU A 86 -0.32 -6.69 13.59
CA LEU A 86 0.66 -6.00 12.76
C LEU A 86 1.73 -5.30 13.59
N LEU A 87 1.35 -4.77 14.76
CA LEU A 87 2.27 -4.10 15.69
C LEU A 87 2.85 -5.03 16.75
N ARG A 88 2.63 -6.35 16.67
CA ARG A 88 3.07 -7.31 17.72
C ARG A 88 4.58 -7.34 17.98
N HIS A 89 5.38 -6.79 17.06
CA HIS A 89 6.85 -6.68 17.16
C HIS A 89 7.32 -5.22 17.23
N HIS A 90 6.40 -4.27 17.35
CA HIS A 90 6.67 -2.87 17.60
C HIS A 90 6.21 -2.57 19.02
N SER A 91 7.12 -2.13 19.89
CA SER A 91 6.93 -1.89 21.33
C SER A 91 5.96 -0.74 21.68
N ILE A 92 4.99 -0.45 20.80
CA ILE A 92 4.03 0.66 20.92
C ILE A 92 2.74 0.21 21.64
N LEU A 93 2.62 -1.06 22.02
CA LEU A 93 1.49 -1.58 22.80
C LEU A 93 1.94 -2.48 23.97
N ASP A 94 2.72 -1.94 24.90
CA ASP A 94 2.67 -2.37 26.30
C ASP A 94 1.85 -1.33 27.09
N GLY A 95 0.59 -1.18 26.71
CA GLY A 95 -0.41 -0.41 27.46
C GLY A 95 -1.37 -1.38 28.11
N HIS A 96 -1.37 -1.42 29.45
CA HIS A 96 -2.14 -2.31 30.31
C HIS A 96 -3.52 -2.69 29.75
N VAL A 97 -3.67 -3.95 29.37
CA VAL A 97 -4.99 -4.62 29.34
C VAL A 97 -5.07 -5.43 30.63
N SER A 98 -5.58 -4.79 31.68
CA SER A 98 -6.07 -5.51 32.86
C SER A 98 -7.42 -6.10 32.49
N TYR A 99 -7.56 -7.42 32.67
CA TYR A 99 -8.85 -8.10 32.74
C TYR A 99 -9.65 -7.63 33.96
#